data_AF-A0A2R4X3R7-F1
#
_entry.id   AF-A0A2R4X3R7-F1
#
_cell.length_a   1.000
_cell.length_b   1.000
_cell.length_c   1.000
_cell.angle_alpha   90.00
_cell.angle_beta   90.00
_cell.angle_gamma   90.00
#
_symmetry.space_group_name_H-M   'P 1'
#
loop_
_entity.id
_entity.type
_entity.pdbx_description
1 polymer ?
#
loop_
_entity_poly.entity_id
_entity_poly.type
_entity_poly.pdbx_seq_one_letter_code
_entity_poly.pdbx_strand_id
1 'polypeptide(L)'
;MIDPVINLVSRFDLPTAVVSVILGFLLKMVWDVVSSGLKRRRQAVRDDLEWYHELRALARRIALAHAVTKTYTDKFDVDREEMDMPDVESDSSIPEEAAEHMEELFERHQEAAYNRQLEQMDILYDELLTHVSTTDVDLSDEMREEIENLLFHTFMGSLNKFEVPEDNKMPAEKGAEVIVEMCDDTIDEMEKSLSVGKIALSRLLILTRSVTNP
;
A
#
# COMPACT_ATOMS: atom_id res chain seq x y z
N MET A 1 -57.37 -21.88 51.92
CA MET A 1 -57.58 -21.98 50.45
C MET A 1 -56.48 -21.23 49.68
N ILE A 2 -55.20 -21.56 49.89
CA ILE A 2 -54.06 -20.92 49.18
C ILE A 2 -53.29 -21.94 48.30
N ASP A 3 -53.51 -23.24 48.50
CA ASP A 3 -52.76 -24.31 47.83
C ASP A 3 -52.89 -24.47 46.31
N PRO A 4 -53.96 -24.06 45.59
CA PRO A 4 -54.01 -24.30 44.14
C PRO A 4 -53.20 -23.29 43.32
N VAL A 5 -52.89 -22.11 43.86
CA VAL A 5 -52.15 -21.05 43.13
C VAL A 5 -50.65 -21.33 43.14
N ILE A 6 -50.11 -21.81 44.27
CA ILE A 6 -48.68 -22.15 44.41
C ILE A 6 -48.30 -23.35 43.54
N ASN A 7 -49.22 -24.32 43.38
CA ASN A 7 -49.03 -25.49 42.51
C ASN A 7 -49.10 -25.15 41.00
N LEU A 8 -49.76 -24.05 40.63
CA LEU A 8 -49.77 -23.57 39.25
C LEU A 8 -48.48 -22.83 38.93
N VAL A 9 -47.98 -22.00 39.85
CA VAL A 9 -46.74 -21.22 39.68
C VAL A 9 -45.49 -22.12 39.65
N SER A 10 -45.40 -23.15 40.51
CA SER A 10 -44.24 -24.06 40.52
C SER A 10 -44.14 -24.95 39.28
N ARG A 11 -45.26 -25.23 38.60
CA ARG A 11 -45.31 -26.07 37.39
C ARG A 11 -44.80 -25.33 36.15
N PHE A 12 -44.81 -24.01 36.16
CA PHE A 12 -44.26 -23.17 35.10
C PHE A 12 -42.80 -22.76 35.38
N ASP A 13 -42.32 -22.76 36.62
CA ASP A 13 -40.95 -22.36 36.94
C ASP A 13 -39.89 -23.32 36.37
N LEU A 14 -40.10 -24.64 36.46
CA LEU A 14 -39.09 -25.61 36.03
C LEU A 14 -38.92 -25.68 34.49
N PRO A 15 -39.99 -25.74 33.67
CA PRO A 15 -39.86 -25.69 32.22
C PRO A 15 -39.29 -24.36 31.74
N THR A 16 -39.69 -23.24 32.35
CA THR A 16 -39.22 -21.91 31.97
C THR A 16 -37.74 -21.72 32.30
N ALA A 17 -37.28 -22.24 33.46
CA ALA A 17 -35.87 -22.27 33.81
C ALA A 17 -35.03 -23.12 32.84
N VAL A 18 -35.53 -24.31 32.45
CA VAL A 18 -34.84 -25.17 31.48
C VAL A 18 -34.77 -24.50 30.10
N VAL A 19 -35.86 -23.86 29.65
CA VAL A 19 -35.89 -23.09 28.39
C VAL A 19 -34.94 -21.91 28.45
N SER A 20 -34.87 -21.19 29.58
CA SER A 20 -33.94 -20.08 29.81
C SER A 20 -32.47 -20.53 29.71
N VAL A 21 -32.11 -21.65 30.33
CA VAL A 21 -30.74 -22.19 30.28
C VAL A 21 -30.36 -22.63 28.87
N ILE A 22 -31.28 -23.31 28.17
CA ILE A 22 -31.06 -23.74 26.78
C ILE A 22 -30.92 -22.52 25.86
N LEU A 23 -31.77 -21.51 26.03
CA LEU A 23 -31.71 -20.28 25.25
C LEU A 23 -30.41 -19.51 25.51
N GLY A 24 -29.98 -19.43 26.78
CA GLY A 24 -28.70 -18.82 27.15
C GLY A 24 -27.50 -19.54 26.55
N PHE A 25 -27.53 -20.88 26.52
CA PHE A 25 -26.48 -21.68 25.91
C PHE A 25 -26.43 -21.50 24.38
N LEU A 26 -27.59 -21.49 23.70
CA LEU A 26 -27.68 -21.24 22.27
C LEU A 26 -27.20 -19.82 21.90
N LEU A 27 -27.61 -18.81 22.66
CA LEU A 27 -27.16 -17.43 22.47
C LEU A 27 -25.65 -17.31 22.65
N LYS A 28 -25.08 -17.97 23.66
CA LYS A 28 -23.63 -17.99 23.90
C LYS A 28 -22.88 -18.68 22.75
N MET A 29 -23.37 -19.82 22.28
CA MET A 29 -22.73 -20.57 21.19
C MET A 29 -22.75 -19.76 19.88
N VAL A 30 -23.90 -19.16 19.53
CA VAL A 30 -24.02 -18.27 18.37
C VAL A 30 -23.09 -17.07 18.51
N TRP A 31 -23.03 -16.47 19.71
CA TRP A 31 -22.13 -15.35 19.99
C TRP A 31 -20.66 -15.72 19.81
N ASP A 32 -20.22 -16.85 20.37
CA ASP A 32 -18.82 -17.28 20.29
C ASP A 32 -18.41 -17.57 18.83
N VAL A 33 -19.30 -18.18 18.03
CA VAL A 33 -19.06 -18.41 16.60
C VAL A 33 -19.03 -17.11 15.80
N VAL A 34 -20.01 -16.22 15.99
CA VAL A 34 -20.12 -14.95 15.25
C VAL A 34 -18.99 -14.01 15.62
N SER A 35 -18.64 -13.91 16.90
CA SER A 35 -17.54 -13.05 17.38
C SER A 35 -16.18 -13.54 16.90
N SER A 36 -15.95 -14.86 16.91
CA SER A 36 -14.71 -15.45 16.38
C SER A 36 -14.59 -15.25 14.87
N GLY A 37 -15.67 -15.47 14.12
CA GLY A 37 -15.71 -15.22 12.67
C GLY A 37 -15.48 -13.75 12.32
N LEU A 38 -16.14 -12.83 13.04
CA LEU A 38 -15.95 -11.39 12.86
C LEU A 38 -14.56 -10.91 13.26
N LYS A 39 -13.91 -11.56 14.24
CA LYS A 39 -12.53 -11.25 14.61
C LYS A 39 -11.55 -11.68 13.52
N ARG A 40 -11.72 -12.88 12.96
CA ARG A 40 -10.90 -13.37 11.84
C ARG A 40 -11.05 -12.50 10.60
N ARG A 41 -12.29 -12.18 10.20
CA ARG A 41 -12.54 -11.29 9.06
C ARG A 41 -11.93 -9.90 9.26
N ARG A 42 -12.03 -9.34 10.47
CA ARG A 42 -11.40 -8.04 10.78
C ARG A 42 -9.87 -8.10 10.78
N GLN A 43 -9.28 -9.25 11.08
CA GLN A 43 -7.84 -9.40 10.99
C GLN A 43 -7.42 -9.49 9.52
N ALA A 44 -8.07 -10.34 8.72
CA ALA A 44 -7.81 -10.43 7.29
C ALA A 44 -7.92 -9.06 6.59
N VAL A 45 -9.01 -8.32 6.82
CA VAL A 45 -9.17 -6.97 6.24
C VAL A 45 -8.10 -5.97 6.71
N ARG A 46 -7.54 -6.14 7.91
CA ARG A 46 -6.42 -5.29 8.35
C ARG A 46 -5.11 -5.68 7.69
N ASP A 47 -4.86 -6.98 7.54
CA ASP A 47 -3.67 -7.50 6.89
C ASP A 47 -3.68 -7.05 5.41
N ASP A 48 -4.83 -7.12 4.73
CA ASP A 48 -5.02 -6.59 3.37
C ASP A 48 -4.78 -5.08 3.31
N LEU A 49 -5.29 -4.32 4.28
CA LEU A 49 -5.15 -2.87 4.34
C LEU A 49 -3.70 -2.43 4.57
N GLU A 50 -2.96 -3.16 5.42
CA GLU A 50 -1.52 -2.97 5.60
C GLU A 50 -0.77 -3.20 4.29
N TRP A 51 -1.13 -4.26 3.55
CA TRP A 51 -0.55 -4.53 2.24
C TRP A 51 -0.78 -3.40 1.22
N TYR A 52 -2.00 -2.85 1.15
CA TYR A 52 -2.29 -1.70 0.27
C TYR A 52 -1.54 -0.43 0.68
N HIS A 53 -1.33 -0.20 1.98
CA HIS A 53 -0.49 0.91 2.45
C HIS A 53 0.96 0.76 2.03
N GLU A 54 1.51 -0.45 2.13
CA GLU A 54 2.88 -0.75 1.71
C GLU A 54 3.03 -0.61 0.19
N LEU A 55 2.09 -1.12 -0.60
CA LEU A 55 2.09 -0.96 -2.06
C LEU A 55 2.04 0.52 -2.46
N ARG A 56 1.14 1.30 -1.85
CA ARG A 56 1.04 2.75 -2.07
C ARG A 56 2.36 3.47 -1.76
N ALA A 57 3.02 3.10 -0.66
CA ALA A 57 4.29 3.69 -0.27
C ALA A 57 5.40 3.35 -1.26
N LEU A 58 5.46 2.10 -1.72
CA LEU A 58 6.42 1.64 -2.73
C LEU A 58 6.21 2.35 -4.07
N ALA A 59 4.97 2.42 -4.56
CA ALA A 59 4.63 3.13 -5.81
C ALA A 59 5.10 4.60 -5.74
N ARG A 60 4.85 5.30 -4.64
CA ARG A 60 5.33 6.68 -4.44
C ARG A 60 6.86 6.78 -4.45
N ARG A 61 7.56 5.84 -3.82
CA ARG A 61 9.04 5.83 -3.81
C ARG A 61 9.58 5.62 -5.22
N ILE A 62 8.96 4.75 -6.01
CA ILE A 62 9.33 4.51 -7.41
C ILE A 62 9.07 5.75 -8.26
N ALA A 63 7.91 6.40 -8.12
CA ALA A 63 7.62 7.66 -8.83
C ALA A 63 8.67 8.73 -8.53
N LEU A 64 9.02 8.92 -7.25
CA LEU A 64 10.04 9.89 -6.83
C LEU A 64 11.43 9.53 -7.38
N ALA A 65 11.82 8.26 -7.32
CA ALA A 65 13.11 7.81 -7.86
C ALA A 65 13.21 8.04 -9.37
N HIS A 66 12.15 7.77 -10.12
CA HIS A 66 12.09 8.04 -11.55
C HIS A 66 12.14 9.54 -11.87
N ALA A 67 11.40 10.37 -11.12
CA ALA A 67 11.43 11.83 -11.30
C ALA A 67 12.83 12.40 -11.07
N VAL A 68 13.49 11.94 -10.01
CA VAL A 68 14.88 12.32 -9.72
C VAL A 68 15.80 11.89 -10.86
N THR A 69 15.72 10.63 -11.28
CA THR A 69 16.56 10.08 -12.36
C THR A 69 16.37 10.85 -13.67
N LYS A 70 15.13 11.19 -14.04
CA LYS A 70 14.81 11.99 -15.23
C LYS A 70 15.44 13.37 -15.19
N THR A 71 15.40 14.05 -14.04
CA THR A 71 16.04 15.37 -13.91
C THR A 71 17.57 15.32 -14.02
N TYR A 72 18.20 14.18 -13.71
CA TYR A 72 19.62 13.98 -13.92
C TYR A 72 19.96 13.65 -15.37
N THR A 73 19.16 12.82 -16.06
CA THR A 73 19.36 12.51 -17.48
C THR A 73 19.13 13.72 -18.36
N ASP A 74 18.08 14.51 -18.11
CA ASP A 74 17.78 15.72 -18.89
C ASP A 74 18.92 16.76 -18.74
N LYS A 75 19.53 16.87 -17.54
CA LYS A 75 20.72 17.71 -17.35
C LYS A 75 21.95 17.15 -18.06
N PHE A 76 22.11 15.82 -18.11
CA PHE A 76 23.22 15.19 -18.82
C PHE A 76 23.15 15.42 -20.32
N ASP A 77 21.96 15.37 -20.92
CA ASP A 77 21.75 15.64 -22.34
C ASP A 77 21.96 17.13 -22.67
N VAL A 78 21.51 18.04 -21.79
CA VAL A 78 21.71 19.49 -21.94
C VAL A 78 23.17 19.91 -21.72
N ASP A 79 23.84 19.43 -20.67
CA ASP A 79 25.25 19.74 -20.40
C ASP A 79 26.16 19.17 -21.51
N ARG A 80 25.77 18.07 -22.16
CA ARG A 80 26.47 17.49 -23.33
C ARG A 80 26.24 18.28 -24.62
N GLU A 81 25.06 18.88 -24.82
CA GLU A 81 24.78 19.77 -25.96
C GLU A 81 25.32 21.21 -25.75
N GLU A 82 25.41 21.70 -24.51
CA GLU A 82 25.96 23.03 -24.17
C GLU A 82 27.51 23.07 -24.06
N MET A 83 28.19 21.94 -24.27
CA MET A 83 29.65 21.91 -24.47
C MET A 83 30.11 22.35 -25.88
N ASP A 84 29.25 22.97 -26.68
CA ASP A 84 29.72 23.89 -27.73
C ASP A 84 30.18 25.17 -27.04
N MET A 85 31.49 25.23 -26.75
CA MET A 85 32.14 26.28 -25.98
C MET A 85 31.62 27.69 -26.32
N PRO A 86 31.17 28.50 -25.35
CA PRO A 86 31.06 29.93 -25.58
C PRO A 86 32.46 30.47 -25.90
N ASP A 87 32.60 31.15 -27.03
CA ASP A 87 33.75 32.01 -27.33
C ASP A 87 33.86 33.09 -26.22
N VAL A 88 34.57 32.77 -25.14
CA VAL A 88 34.83 33.69 -24.04
C VAL A 88 36.12 34.44 -24.32
N GLU A 89 36.00 35.56 -25.05
CA GLU A 89 36.88 36.71 -24.82
C GLU A 89 36.66 37.23 -23.39
N SER A 90 37.43 36.79 -22.39
CA SER A 90 37.55 37.49 -21.09
C SER A 90 38.58 36.84 -20.14
N ASP A 91 39.83 37.27 -20.25
CA ASP A 91 40.65 37.81 -19.15
C ASP A 91 40.37 37.32 -17.70
N SER A 92 40.53 36.03 -17.42
CA SER A 92 40.92 35.54 -16.09
C SER A 92 41.53 34.13 -16.19
N SER A 93 42.82 34.04 -15.96
CA SER A 93 43.62 32.83 -16.11
C SER A 93 43.33 31.83 -14.98
N ILE A 94 42.28 31.02 -15.13
CA ILE A 94 42.29 29.66 -14.58
C ILE A 94 43.24 28.86 -15.48
N PRO A 95 44.28 28.20 -14.94
CA PRO A 95 45.13 27.33 -15.75
C PRO A 95 44.25 26.28 -16.44
N GLU A 96 44.44 26.08 -17.74
CA GLU A 96 43.69 25.12 -18.57
C GLU A 96 43.63 23.72 -17.91
N GLU A 97 44.75 23.26 -17.33
CA GLU A 97 44.82 22.02 -16.52
C GLU A 97 43.90 22.01 -15.29
N ALA A 98 43.66 23.16 -14.65
CA ALA A 98 42.78 23.26 -13.49
C ALA A 98 41.30 23.25 -13.89
N ALA A 99 40.97 23.73 -15.09
CA ALA A 99 39.63 23.64 -15.66
C ALA A 99 39.30 22.19 -16.05
N GLU A 100 40.19 21.52 -16.79
CA GLU A 100 40.03 20.10 -17.17
C GLU A 100 39.92 19.18 -15.93
N HIS A 101 40.72 19.43 -14.90
CA HIS A 101 40.66 18.63 -13.67
C HIS A 101 39.39 18.91 -12.84
N MET A 102 38.82 20.10 -12.92
CA MET A 102 37.51 20.38 -12.31
C MET A 102 36.40 19.68 -13.07
N GLU A 103 36.44 19.69 -14.40
CA GLU A 103 35.48 19.02 -15.27
C GLU A 103 35.46 17.50 -15.03
N GLU A 104 36.63 16.85 -15.02
CA GLU A 104 36.74 15.41 -14.76
C GLU A 104 36.24 15.03 -13.34
N LEU A 105 36.41 15.91 -12.35
CA LEU A 105 35.86 15.71 -11.00
C LEU A 105 34.34 15.87 -10.96
N PHE A 106 33.78 16.82 -11.71
CA PHE A 106 32.33 17.00 -11.84
C PHE A 106 31.69 15.79 -12.53
N GLU A 107 32.25 15.33 -13.65
CA GLU A 107 31.79 14.12 -14.34
C GLU A 107 31.82 12.90 -13.44
N ARG A 108 32.93 12.65 -12.71
CA ARG A 108 33.02 11.53 -11.75
C ARG A 108 31.98 11.62 -10.63
N HIS A 109 31.75 12.82 -10.09
CA HIS A 109 30.77 13.02 -9.03
C HIS A 109 29.33 12.81 -9.53
N GLN A 110 29.04 13.23 -10.75
CA GLN A 110 27.74 13.04 -11.39
C GLN A 110 27.51 11.57 -11.78
N GLU A 111 28.49 10.89 -12.37
CA GLU A 111 28.42 9.45 -12.69
C GLU A 111 28.22 8.60 -11.42
N ALA A 112 28.92 8.93 -10.34
CA ALA A 112 28.73 8.28 -9.05
C ALA A 112 27.33 8.53 -8.47
N ALA A 113 26.75 9.72 -8.65
CA ALA A 113 25.38 10.01 -8.22
C ALA A 113 24.35 9.24 -9.05
N TYR A 114 24.55 9.16 -10.37
CA TYR A 114 23.70 8.39 -11.29
C TYR A 114 23.73 6.89 -10.98
N ASN A 115 24.92 6.32 -10.77
CA ASN A 115 25.06 4.90 -10.40
C ASN A 115 24.36 4.57 -9.07
N ARG A 116 24.39 5.48 -8.09
CA ARG A 116 23.61 5.33 -6.85
C ARG A 116 22.10 5.34 -7.09
N GLN A 117 21.61 6.12 -8.06
CA GLN A 117 20.19 6.13 -8.41
C GLN A 117 19.78 4.81 -9.09
N LEU A 118 20.63 4.24 -9.95
CA LEU A 118 20.38 2.93 -10.55
C LEU A 118 20.31 1.83 -9.48
N GLU A 119 21.25 1.81 -8.53
CA GLU A 119 21.20 0.86 -7.41
C GLU A 119 19.92 1.03 -6.57
N GLN A 120 19.46 2.26 -6.35
CA GLN A 120 18.20 2.53 -5.66
C GLN A 120 16.99 2.00 -6.43
N MET A 121 16.99 2.13 -7.76
CA MET A 121 15.93 1.59 -8.62
C MET A 121 15.87 0.06 -8.58
N ASP A 122 17.02 -0.62 -8.61
CA ASP A 122 17.09 -2.09 -8.50
C ASP A 122 16.53 -2.57 -7.15
N ILE A 123 16.88 -1.88 -6.06
CA ILE A 123 16.33 -2.18 -4.72
C ILE A 123 14.79 -2.00 -4.72
N LEU A 124 14.28 -0.92 -5.30
CA LEU A 124 12.84 -0.67 -5.34
C LEU A 124 12.10 -1.68 -6.22
N TYR A 125 12.71 -2.13 -7.31
CA TYR A 125 12.18 -3.21 -8.15
C TYR A 125 12.07 -4.52 -7.34
N ASP A 126 13.14 -4.91 -6.65
CA ASP A 126 13.15 -6.12 -5.82
C ASP A 126 12.14 -6.04 -4.67
N GLU A 127 12.02 -4.88 -4.02
CA GLU A 127 11.01 -4.62 -2.98
C GLU A 127 9.59 -4.78 -3.55
N LEU A 128 9.27 -4.17 -4.69
CA LEU A 128 7.96 -4.29 -5.32
C LEU A 128 7.64 -5.72 -5.76
N LEU A 129 8.60 -6.40 -6.40
CA LEU A 129 8.44 -7.78 -6.84
C LEU A 129 8.19 -8.72 -5.65
N THR A 130 8.92 -8.52 -4.55
CA THR A 130 8.73 -9.29 -3.32
C THR A 130 7.36 -9.01 -2.71
N HIS A 131 6.95 -7.74 -2.64
CA HIS A 131 5.66 -7.32 -2.06
C HIS A 131 4.47 -7.94 -2.79
N VAL A 132 4.53 -7.98 -4.12
CA VAL A 132 3.48 -8.53 -4.99
C VAL A 132 3.47 -10.06 -4.99
N SER A 133 4.64 -10.71 -4.92
CA SER A 133 4.75 -12.16 -5.00
C SER A 133 4.47 -12.91 -3.69
N THR A 134 4.61 -12.25 -2.54
CA THR A 134 4.50 -12.89 -1.22
C THR A 134 3.10 -12.84 -0.61
N THR A 135 2.18 -12.07 -1.20
CA THR A 135 0.89 -11.79 -0.57
C THR A 135 -0.28 -12.42 -1.32
N ASP A 136 -1.19 -13.06 -0.56
CA ASP A 136 -2.43 -13.68 -1.04
C ASP A 136 -3.60 -12.67 -1.04
N VAL A 137 -3.38 -11.48 -1.61
CA VAL A 137 -4.44 -10.45 -1.77
C VAL A 137 -5.13 -10.66 -3.12
N ASP A 138 -6.46 -10.62 -3.09
CA ASP A 138 -7.27 -10.71 -4.30
C ASP A 138 -7.29 -9.35 -5.03
N LEU A 139 -6.41 -9.21 -6.02
CA LEU A 139 -6.28 -8.02 -6.85
C LEU A 139 -7.23 -8.07 -8.05
N SER A 140 -7.85 -6.94 -8.36
CA SER A 140 -8.57 -6.75 -9.62
C SER A 140 -7.63 -6.91 -10.81
N ASP A 141 -8.18 -7.35 -11.96
CA ASP A 141 -7.39 -7.52 -13.20
C ASP A 141 -6.70 -6.20 -13.61
N GLU A 142 -7.39 -5.07 -13.43
CA GLU A 142 -6.86 -3.72 -13.68
C GLU A 142 -5.66 -3.38 -12.78
N MET A 143 -5.77 -3.65 -11.46
CA MET A 143 -4.65 -3.42 -10.53
C MET A 143 -3.45 -4.31 -10.86
N ARG A 144 -3.68 -5.55 -11.28
CA ARG A 144 -2.60 -6.46 -11.70
C ARG A 144 -1.88 -5.93 -12.92
N GLU A 145 -2.61 -5.48 -13.94
CA GLU A 145 -2.04 -4.92 -15.16
C GLU A 145 -1.17 -3.69 -14.86
N GLU A 146 -1.64 -2.78 -14.01
CA GLU A 146 -0.85 -1.60 -13.63
C GLU A 146 0.40 -1.95 -12.81
N ILE A 147 0.32 -2.93 -11.90
CA ILE A 147 1.48 -3.42 -11.16
C ILE A 147 2.52 -4.06 -12.11
N GLU A 148 2.06 -4.86 -13.08
CA GLU A 148 2.93 -5.45 -14.10
C GLU A 148 3.60 -4.37 -14.96
N ASN A 149 2.85 -3.34 -15.36
CA ASN A 149 3.40 -2.18 -16.06
C ASN A 149 4.45 -1.45 -15.21
N LEU A 150 4.17 -1.22 -13.92
CA LEU A 150 5.13 -0.56 -13.03
C LEU A 150 6.40 -1.39 -12.85
N LEU A 151 6.28 -2.71 -12.68
CA LEU A 151 7.43 -3.63 -12.62
C LEU A 151 8.26 -3.56 -13.91
N PHE A 152 7.60 -3.59 -15.07
CA PHE A 152 8.26 -3.48 -16.36
C PHE A 152 9.02 -2.16 -16.50
N HIS A 153 8.40 -1.02 -16.19
CA HIS A 153 9.04 0.29 -16.33
C HIS A 153 10.15 0.54 -15.30
N THR A 154 10.00 0.04 -14.08
CA THR A 154 11.05 0.11 -13.06
C THR A 154 12.26 -0.72 -13.50
N PHE A 155 12.03 -1.92 -14.02
CA PHE A 155 13.10 -2.74 -14.60
C PHE A 155 13.77 -2.07 -15.80
N MET A 156 12.99 -1.54 -16.75
CA MET A 156 13.53 -0.88 -17.94
C MET A 156 14.29 0.42 -17.61
N GLY A 157 13.89 1.14 -16.57
CA GLY A 157 14.62 2.33 -16.09
C GLY A 157 16.06 2.02 -15.64
N SER A 158 16.30 0.82 -15.09
CA SER A 158 17.65 0.34 -14.75
C SER A 158 18.53 0.08 -16.00
N LEU A 159 17.92 -0.16 -17.15
CA LEU A 159 18.57 -0.56 -18.40
C LEU A 159 18.97 0.61 -19.32
N ASN A 160 18.95 1.86 -18.83
CA ASN A 160 19.28 3.09 -19.57
C ASN A 160 20.66 3.12 -20.30
N LYS A 161 21.47 2.06 -20.21
CA LYS A 161 22.61 1.82 -21.12
C LYS A 161 22.20 1.35 -22.53
N PHE A 162 20.92 1.09 -22.78
CA PHE A 162 20.38 0.72 -24.09
C PHE A 162 19.35 1.77 -24.54
N GLU A 163 19.40 2.16 -25.81
CA GLU A 163 18.45 3.09 -26.45
C GLU A 163 17.02 2.53 -26.34
N VAL A 164 16.30 2.90 -25.27
CA VAL A 164 14.87 2.60 -25.14
C VAL A 164 14.11 3.61 -25.99
N PRO A 165 13.27 3.17 -26.95
CA PRO A 165 12.44 4.06 -27.77
C PRO A 165 11.63 5.02 -26.90
N GLU A 166 11.54 6.30 -27.27
CA GLU A 166 10.79 7.32 -26.53
C GLU A 166 9.33 6.93 -26.26
N ASP A 167 8.72 6.20 -27.20
CA ASP A 167 7.34 5.71 -27.06
C ASP A 167 7.15 4.69 -25.92
N ASN A 168 8.23 4.00 -25.50
CA ASN A 168 8.24 3.07 -24.38
C ASN A 168 8.68 3.72 -23.07
N LYS A 169 9.07 5.01 -23.09
CA LYS A 169 9.24 5.84 -21.89
C LYS A 169 7.89 6.28 -21.36
N MET A 170 6.93 5.36 -21.17
CA MET A 170 5.85 5.64 -20.25
C MET A 170 6.53 5.89 -18.90
N PRO A 171 6.48 7.10 -18.34
CA PRO A 171 7.23 7.40 -17.14
C PRO A 171 6.60 6.53 -16.06
N ALA A 172 7.38 5.68 -15.40
CA ALA A 172 6.91 4.85 -14.30
C ALA A 172 6.17 5.69 -13.24
N GLU A 173 6.42 7.00 -13.19
CA GLU A 173 5.61 8.01 -12.50
C GLU A 173 4.11 7.89 -12.75
N LYS A 174 3.65 7.81 -14.02
CA LYS A 174 2.22 7.71 -14.34
C LYS A 174 1.62 6.40 -13.85
N GLY A 175 2.28 5.26 -14.11
CA GLY A 175 1.81 3.97 -13.61
C GLY A 175 1.77 3.92 -12.08
N ALA A 176 2.79 4.50 -11.43
CA ALA A 176 2.82 4.63 -9.98
C ALA A 176 1.71 5.54 -9.43
N GLU A 177 1.39 6.64 -10.11
CA GLU A 177 0.26 7.52 -9.74
C GLU A 177 -1.08 6.80 -9.81
N VAL A 178 -1.33 6.03 -10.87
CA VAL A 178 -2.55 5.23 -11.02
C VAL A 178 -2.65 4.19 -9.92
N ILE A 179 -1.57 3.48 -9.60
CA ILE A 179 -1.55 2.52 -8.48
C ILE A 179 -1.84 3.22 -7.14
N VAL A 180 -1.29 4.42 -6.92
CA VAL A 180 -1.56 5.19 -5.70
C VAL A 180 -3.04 5.57 -5.60
N GLU A 181 -3.66 6.01 -6.68
CA GLU A 181 -5.08 6.35 -6.72
C GLU A 181 -5.95 5.12 -6.43
N MET A 182 -5.70 4.00 -7.10
CA MET A 182 -6.45 2.76 -6.88
C MET A 182 -6.26 2.21 -5.45
N CYS A 183 -5.06 2.34 -4.88
CA CYS A 183 -4.82 2.00 -3.47
C CYS A 183 -5.62 2.91 -2.53
N ASP A 184 -5.66 4.21 -2.82
CA ASP A 184 -6.39 5.18 -1.99
C ASP A 184 -7.89 4.89 -1.97
N ASP A 185 -8.48 4.61 -3.13
CA ASP A 185 -9.89 4.23 -3.22
C ASP A 185 -10.19 2.93 -2.46
N THR A 186 -9.32 1.92 -2.61
CA THR A 186 -9.48 0.62 -1.96
C THR A 186 -9.34 0.73 -0.43
N ILE A 187 -8.34 1.47 0.05
CA ILE A 187 -8.14 1.74 1.49
C ILE A 187 -9.38 2.43 2.06
N ASP A 188 -9.88 3.47 1.40
CA ASP A 188 -11.06 4.22 1.82
C ASP A 188 -12.30 3.32 1.96
N GLU A 189 -12.51 2.41 0.99
CA GLU A 189 -13.61 1.46 1.03
C GLU A 189 -13.47 0.45 2.18
N MET A 190 -12.26 -0.10 2.37
CA MET A 190 -11.97 -1.04 3.44
C MET A 190 -12.14 -0.41 4.82
N GLU A 191 -11.67 0.83 5.03
CA GLU A 191 -11.84 1.57 6.28
C GLU A 191 -13.32 1.85 6.59
N LYS A 192 -14.09 2.26 5.57
CA LYS A 192 -15.55 2.44 5.69
C LYS A 192 -16.22 1.13 6.11
N SER A 193 -15.87 0.01 5.49
CA SER A 193 -16.43 -1.31 5.84
C SER A 193 -16.13 -1.71 7.29
N LEU A 194 -14.92 -1.45 7.77
CA LEU A 194 -14.51 -1.70 9.16
C LEU A 194 -15.29 -0.83 10.15
N SER A 195 -15.55 0.43 9.79
CA SER A 195 -16.33 1.36 10.63
C SER A 195 -17.78 0.89 10.80
N VAL A 196 -18.44 0.48 9.72
CA VAL A 196 -19.81 -0.03 9.72
C VAL A 196 -19.89 -1.33 10.53
N GLY A 197 -18.92 -2.23 10.34
CA GLY A 197 -18.81 -3.47 11.12
C GLY A 197 -18.71 -3.21 12.62
N LYS A 198 -17.93 -2.22 13.06
CA LYS A 198 -17.83 -1.81 14.48
C LYS A 198 -19.17 -1.31 15.02
N ILE A 199 -19.92 -0.52 14.27
CA ILE A 199 -21.23 0.01 14.67
C ILE A 199 -22.25 -1.11 14.81
N ALA A 200 -22.33 -2.01 13.82
CA ALA A 200 -23.26 -3.14 13.85
C ALA A 200 -23.03 -4.06 15.05
N LEU A 201 -21.75 -4.39 15.33
CA LEU A 201 -21.35 -5.16 16.51
C LEU A 201 -21.73 -4.48 17.82
N SER A 202 -21.50 -3.17 17.92
CA SER A 202 -21.82 -2.41 19.14
C SER A 202 -23.33 -2.44 19.42
N ARG A 203 -24.17 -2.32 18.39
CA ARG A 203 -25.64 -2.43 18.52
C ARG A 203 -26.09 -3.83 18.93
N LEU A 204 -25.46 -4.87 18.37
CA LEU A 204 -25.75 -6.27 18.70
C LEU A 204 -25.35 -6.61 20.15
N LEU A 205 -24.26 -6.01 20.64
CA LEU A 205 -23.79 -6.16 22.02
C LEU A 205 -24.73 -5.46 23.03
N ILE A 206 -25.31 -4.32 22.65
CA ILE A 206 -26.35 -3.65 23.45
C ILE A 206 -27.61 -4.52 23.55
N LEU A 207 -28.07 -5.08 22.43
CA LEU A 207 -29.26 -5.95 22.39
C LEU A 207 -29.08 -7.23 23.21
N THR A 208 -27.91 -7.87 23.13
CA THR A 208 -27.63 -9.09 23.91
C THR A 208 -27.49 -8.82 25.41
N ARG A 209 -26.96 -7.65 25.81
CA ARG A 209 -26.95 -7.21 27.21
C ARG A 209 -28.34 -6.90 27.76
N SER A 210 -29.23 -6.30 26.97
CA SER A 210 -30.60 -6.01 27.44
C SER A 210 -31.46 -7.27 27.61
N VAL A 211 -31.11 -8.36 26.93
CA VAL A 211 -31.83 -9.65 27.04
C VAL A 211 -31.30 -10.50 28.20
N THR A 212 -30.05 -10.30 28.62
CA THR A 212 -29.40 -11.08 29.68
C THR A 212 -29.49 -10.44 31.07
N ASN A 213 -29.82 -9.14 31.16
CA ASN A 213 -30.21 -8.44 32.39
C ASN A 213 -31.61 -7.84 32.23
N PRO A 214 -32.69 -8.60 32.48
CA PRO A 214 -34.03 -8.03 32.67
C PRO A 214 -34.12 -7.22 33.98
#